data_AF-A0AAJ5YXF8-F1
#
_entry.id   AF-A0AAJ5YXF8-F1
#
_cell.length_a   1.000
_cell.length_b   1.000
_cell.length_c   1.000
_cell.angle_alpha   90.00
_cell.angle_beta   90.00
_cell.angle_gamma   90.00
#
_symmetry.space_group_name_H-M   'P 1'
#
loop_
_entity.id
_entity.type
_entity.pdbx_description
1 polymer ?
#
loop_
_entity_poly.entity_id
_entity_poly.type
_entity_poly.pdbx_seq_one_letter_code
_entity_poly.pdbx_strand_id
1 'polypeptide(L)'
;MNLSECIPVVHPEIQEERIFRLPHPRTHVPTYYVMDQSHMRTYEMLVVRPEPPQARSWFVGSAQDAAPNSTSPGTVLKDGGLRLFSPIDPFFIVVGLIAEVESKHFCPLEDLAEAAADLHAGRRAQILAKDLDPQHSDLWPDIVPFLLQDWVASHLERVCDTQDDPSIGSVIYRLNWEKVFDELQAKLARLTSCSLLDSAPETIGRQVRKKVANVHTATQSEWQEAQTQVAYDTIQGYVAPWITERWRNTTKSSEKIKR
;
A
#
# COMPACT_ATOMS: atom_id res chain seq x y z
N MET A 1 -4.10 -21.10 -0.63
CA MET A 1 -2.78 -20.98 -1.29
C MET A 1 -1.74 -21.30 -0.24
N ASN A 2 -0.96 -22.36 -0.43
CA ASN A 2 -0.01 -22.87 0.57
C ASN A 2 1.28 -22.05 0.50
N LEU A 3 1.65 -21.35 1.57
CA LEU A 3 2.88 -20.54 1.63
C LEU A 3 4.15 -21.41 1.63
N SER A 4 4.01 -22.73 1.81
CA SER A 4 5.09 -23.73 1.86
C SER A 4 5.79 -24.00 0.53
N GLU A 5 5.27 -23.51 -0.60
CA GLU A 5 5.89 -23.65 -1.93
C GLU A 5 6.62 -22.38 -2.39
N CYS A 6 6.65 -21.33 -1.55
CA CYS A 6 7.31 -20.07 -1.87
C CYS A 6 8.71 -20.03 -1.26
N ILE A 7 9.74 -19.93 -2.09
CA ILE A 7 11.05 -19.46 -1.64
C ILE A 7 11.07 -17.95 -1.90
N PRO A 8 10.79 -17.10 -0.90
CA PRO A 8 11.03 -15.67 -1.05
C PRO A 8 12.52 -15.44 -1.28
N VAL A 9 12.87 -14.63 -2.27
CA VAL A 9 14.21 -14.03 -2.34
C VAL A 9 14.24 -12.94 -1.28
N VAL A 10 14.56 -13.36 -0.06
CA VAL A 10 14.62 -12.49 1.12
C VAL A 10 15.96 -11.76 1.10
N HIS A 11 15.95 -10.44 1.22
CA HIS A 11 17.17 -9.67 1.45
C HIS A 11 17.83 -10.19 2.75
N PRO A 12 19.15 -10.41 2.80
CA PRO A 12 19.82 -11.07 3.95
C PRO A 12 19.66 -10.35 5.30
N GLU A 13 19.09 -9.13 5.31
CA GLU A 13 18.81 -8.33 6.51
C GLU A 13 17.42 -8.59 7.13
N ILE A 14 16.54 -9.34 6.47
CA ILE A 14 15.19 -9.67 6.96
C ILE A 14 15.28 -10.97 7.78
N GLN A 15 15.58 -10.88 9.08
CA GLN A 15 15.78 -12.08 9.92
C GLN A 15 14.62 -12.44 10.85
N GLU A 16 13.64 -11.56 11.12
CA GLU A 16 12.49 -11.86 12.00
C GLU A 16 11.22 -11.09 11.63
N GLU A 17 10.86 -11.02 10.34
CA GLU A 17 9.74 -10.17 9.91
C GLU A 17 8.44 -10.96 9.76
N ARG A 18 7.42 -10.60 10.57
CA ARG A 18 6.06 -11.11 10.39
C ARG A 18 5.48 -10.56 9.08
N ILE A 19 4.97 -11.46 8.25
CA ILE A 19 4.21 -11.11 7.05
C ILE A 19 2.75 -10.90 7.46
N PHE A 20 2.20 -9.72 7.18
CA PHE A 20 0.79 -9.38 7.42
C PHE A 20 -0.01 -9.51 6.14
N ARG A 21 -1.18 -10.13 6.21
CA ARG A 21 -2.15 -10.15 5.13
C ARG A 21 -3.25 -9.13 5.38
N LEU A 22 -3.17 -7.99 4.71
CA LEU A 22 -4.08 -6.85 4.89
C LEU A 22 -4.81 -6.52 3.58
N PRO A 23 -5.94 -5.80 3.62
CA PRO A 23 -6.57 -5.27 2.42
C PRO A 23 -5.65 -4.26 1.72
N HIS A 24 -5.59 -4.32 0.38
CA HIS A 24 -4.95 -3.25 -0.40
C HIS A 24 -5.70 -1.92 -0.19
N PRO A 25 -5.02 -0.79 0.11
CA PRO A 25 -5.65 0.48 0.46
C PRO A 25 -6.69 1.02 -0.53
N ARG A 26 -6.52 0.72 -1.82
CA ARG A 26 -7.44 1.15 -2.89
C ARG A 26 -8.48 0.11 -3.26
N THR A 27 -8.08 -1.16 -3.33
CA THR A 27 -8.86 -2.22 -4.00
C THR A 27 -9.43 -3.24 -3.02
N HIS A 28 -9.01 -3.21 -1.76
CA HIS A 28 -9.40 -4.11 -0.68
C HIS A 28 -9.12 -5.61 -0.94
N VAL A 29 -8.43 -5.94 -2.03
CA VAL A 29 -7.98 -7.30 -2.29
C VAL A 29 -6.89 -7.69 -1.28
N PRO A 30 -6.76 -8.97 -0.90
CA PRO A 30 -5.70 -9.40 0.00
C PRO A 30 -4.31 -9.15 -0.57
N THR A 31 -3.52 -8.36 0.14
CA THR A 31 -2.12 -8.03 -0.16
C THR A 31 -1.24 -8.39 1.04
N TYR A 32 0.00 -8.77 0.78
CA TYR A 32 0.96 -9.10 1.82
C TYR A 32 1.90 -7.93 2.06
N TYR A 33 2.11 -7.62 3.34
CA TYR A 33 3.01 -6.59 3.80
C TYR A 33 4.04 -7.17 4.73
N VAL A 34 5.24 -6.63 4.66
CA VAL A 34 6.36 -6.99 5.53
C VAL A 34 6.79 -5.74 6.28
N MET A 35 7.10 -5.91 7.56
CA MET A 35 7.46 -4.82 8.45
C MET A 35 8.85 -5.07 9.00
N ASP A 36 9.74 -4.13 8.71
CA ASP A 36 11.06 -4.04 9.28
C ASP A 36 10.98 -3.12 10.50
N GLN A 37 10.79 -3.74 11.67
CA GLN A 37 10.65 -3.01 12.93
C GLN A 37 11.93 -2.27 13.32
N SER A 38 13.09 -2.78 12.90
CA SER A 38 14.39 -2.19 13.22
C SER A 38 14.59 -0.85 12.51
N HIS A 39 14.11 -0.74 11.27
CA HIS A 39 14.25 0.46 10.46
C HIS A 39 12.94 1.24 10.25
N MET A 40 11.84 0.82 10.89
CA MET A 40 10.50 1.40 10.76
C MET A 40 10.07 1.53 9.30
N ARG A 41 10.33 0.47 8.51
CA ARG A 41 9.98 0.41 7.09
C ARG A 41 8.88 -0.61 6.86
N THR A 42 8.04 -0.33 5.88
CA THR A 42 7.03 -1.28 5.43
C THR A 42 7.22 -1.52 3.95
N TYR A 43 7.05 -2.78 3.58
CA TYR A 43 7.15 -3.23 2.20
C TYR A 43 5.84 -3.90 1.81
N GLU A 44 5.39 -3.61 0.60
CA GLU A 44 4.28 -4.30 -0.04
C GLU A 44 4.83 -5.39 -0.98
N MET A 45 4.21 -6.57 -0.96
CA MET A 45 4.51 -7.60 -1.93
C MET A 45 3.80 -7.34 -3.26
N LEU A 46 4.57 -6.99 -4.28
CA LEU A 46 4.14 -6.91 -5.66
C LEU A 46 4.37 -8.23 -6.38
N VAL A 47 3.43 -8.64 -7.23
CA VAL A 47 3.56 -9.85 -8.06
C VAL A 47 3.55 -9.47 -9.52
N VAL A 48 4.67 -9.68 -10.19
CA VAL A 48 4.81 -9.55 -11.64
C VAL A 48 4.65 -10.94 -12.25
N ARG A 49 3.51 -11.21 -12.89
CA ARG A 49 3.27 -12.46 -13.61
C ARG A 49 3.19 -12.23 -15.12
N PRO A 50 3.97 -12.98 -15.91
CA PRO A 50 3.79 -13.02 -17.36
C PRO A 50 2.49 -13.76 -17.70
N GLU A 51 1.51 -13.05 -18.27
CA GLU A 51 0.26 -13.66 -18.73
C GLU A 51 0.39 -14.25 -20.14
N PRO A 52 -0.46 -15.22 -20.54
CA PRO A 52 -0.49 -15.74 -21.90
C PRO A 52 -0.65 -14.61 -22.94
N PRO A 53 0.03 -14.66 -24.11
CA PRO A 53 0.88 -15.76 -24.60
C PRO A 53 2.33 -15.72 -24.09
N GLN A 54 2.67 -14.79 -23.20
CA GLN A 54 4.04 -14.56 -22.72
C GLN A 54 4.36 -15.32 -21.43
N ALA A 55 3.63 -16.39 -21.11
CA ALA A 55 3.88 -17.21 -19.92
C ALA A 55 5.36 -17.63 -19.84
N ARG A 56 5.90 -17.64 -18.61
CA ARG A 56 7.29 -18.03 -18.31
C ARG A 56 7.32 -19.00 -17.15
N SER A 57 8.47 -19.64 -16.96
CA SER A 57 8.78 -20.48 -15.79
C SER A 57 10.18 -20.16 -15.30
N TRP A 58 10.43 -20.35 -14.01
CA TRP A 58 11.77 -20.24 -13.43
C TRP A 58 12.38 -21.64 -13.25
N PHE A 59 13.67 -21.78 -13.56
CA PHE A 59 14.47 -22.92 -13.14
C PHE A 59 15.28 -22.48 -11.93
N VAL A 60 15.04 -23.11 -10.77
CA VAL A 60 15.67 -22.75 -9.51
C VAL A 60 16.51 -23.94 -9.04
N GLY A 61 17.82 -23.74 -8.91
CA GLY A 61 18.73 -24.70 -8.28
C GLY A 61 19.16 -24.21 -6.90
N SER A 62 19.60 -25.12 -6.02
CA SER A 62 20.23 -24.72 -4.76
C SER A 62 21.65 -24.21 -5.02
N ALA A 63 22.13 -23.24 -4.23
CA ALA A 63 23.55 -22.86 -4.25
C ALA A 63 24.47 -24.03 -3.83
N GLN A 64 23.95 -24.96 -3.02
CA GLN A 64 24.65 -26.20 -2.67
C GLN A 64 24.74 -27.18 -3.87
N ASP A 65 23.90 -26.99 -4.88
CA ASP A 65 23.90 -27.77 -6.12
C ASP A 65 24.91 -27.28 -7.16
N ALA A 66 25.60 -26.17 -6.88
CA ALA A 66 26.70 -25.67 -7.70
C ALA A 66 28.02 -26.45 -7.47
N ALA A 67 28.05 -27.38 -6.51
CA ALA A 67 29.19 -28.28 -6.34
C ALA A 67 29.29 -29.22 -7.56
N PRO A 68 30.50 -29.49 -8.08
CA PRO A 68 30.71 -30.21 -9.35
C PRO A 68 30.14 -31.63 -9.40
N ASN A 69 29.67 -32.17 -8.27
CA ASN A 69 29.13 -33.52 -8.13
C ASN A 69 27.68 -33.55 -7.61
N SER A 70 26.97 -32.41 -7.55
CA SER A 70 25.56 -32.43 -7.13
C SER A 70 24.68 -32.98 -8.26
N THR A 71 23.96 -34.06 -7.97
CA THR A 71 22.92 -34.65 -8.83
C THR A 71 21.51 -34.20 -8.44
N SER A 72 21.39 -33.16 -7.63
CA SER A 72 20.07 -32.64 -7.22
C SER A 72 19.32 -32.11 -8.43
N PRO A 73 18.13 -32.64 -8.75
CA PRO A 73 17.31 -32.09 -9.82
C PRO A 73 16.77 -30.73 -9.37
N GLY A 74 17.19 -29.66 -10.04
CA GLY A 74 16.63 -28.33 -9.80
C GLY A 74 15.11 -28.30 -9.95
N THR A 75 14.47 -27.33 -9.31
CA THR A 75 13.00 -27.20 -9.28
C THR A 75 12.53 -26.22 -10.36
N VAL A 76 11.45 -26.59 -11.07
CA VAL A 76 10.79 -25.71 -12.04
C VAL A 76 9.58 -25.04 -11.40
N LEU A 77 9.62 -23.71 -11.27
CA LEU A 77 8.46 -22.91 -10.85
C LEU A 77 7.66 -22.51 -12.09
N LYS A 78 6.48 -23.11 -12.24
CA LYS A 78 5.65 -22.98 -13.45
C LYS A 78 4.94 -21.65 -13.61
N ASP A 79 4.74 -20.88 -12.53
CA ASP A 79 3.94 -19.65 -12.57
C ASP A 79 4.69 -18.45 -13.17
N GLY A 80 6.01 -18.56 -13.34
CA GLY A 80 6.87 -17.49 -13.86
C GLY A 80 6.82 -16.20 -13.05
N GLY A 81 6.18 -16.21 -11.88
CA GLY A 81 5.84 -15.02 -11.13
C GLY A 81 7.03 -14.52 -10.34
N LEU A 82 7.41 -13.27 -10.57
CA LEU A 82 8.39 -12.58 -9.75
C LEU A 82 7.66 -11.84 -8.62
N ARG A 83 7.98 -12.17 -7.37
CA ARG A 83 7.44 -11.52 -6.18
C ARG A 83 8.51 -10.58 -5.64
N LEU A 84 8.15 -9.32 -5.42
CA LEU A 84 9.07 -8.26 -5.01
C LEU A 84 8.48 -7.56 -3.80
N PHE A 85 9.30 -7.26 -2.79
CA PHE A 85 8.92 -6.37 -1.71
C PHE A 85 9.35 -4.95 -2.06
N SER A 86 8.38 -4.07 -2.29
CA SER A 86 8.62 -2.66 -2.60
C SER A 86 8.31 -1.81 -1.37
N PRO A 87 9.16 -0.83 -1.00
CA PRO A 87 8.83 0.10 0.06
C PRO A 87 7.47 0.78 -0.18
N ILE A 88 6.66 0.87 0.86
CA ILE A 88 5.38 1.57 0.87
C ILE A 88 5.30 2.46 2.12
N ASP A 89 4.72 3.65 1.95
CA ASP A 89 4.45 4.54 3.09
C ASP A 89 3.29 3.96 3.93
N PRO A 90 3.49 3.64 5.22
CA PRO A 90 2.47 3.03 6.06
C PRO A 90 1.21 3.88 6.20
N PHE A 91 1.30 5.19 5.97
CA PHE A 91 0.15 6.08 5.87
C PHE A 91 -0.96 5.51 4.97
N PHE A 92 -0.61 4.95 3.80
CA PHE A 92 -1.62 4.43 2.87
C PHE A 92 -2.35 3.22 3.45
N ILE A 93 -1.63 2.35 4.16
CA ILE A 93 -2.21 1.17 4.81
C ILE A 93 -3.13 1.61 5.94
N VAL A 94 -2.66 2.49 6.83
CA VAL A 94 -3.44 3.00 7.96
C VAL A 94 -4.72 3.69 7.47
N VAL A 95 -4.62 4.64 6.53
CA VAL A 95 -5.80 5.31 5.95
C VAL A 95 -6.73 4.29 5.29
N GLY A 96 -6.20 3.34 4.51
CA GLY A 96 -7.01 2.30 3.86
C GLY A 96 -7.76 1.39 4.83
N LEU A 97 -7.23 1.21 6.04
CA LEU A 97 -7.87 0.43 7.09
C LEU A 97 -8.95 1.22 7.83
N ILE A 98 -8.65 2.44 8.27
CA ILE A 98 -9.50 3.16 9.23
C ILE A 98 -10.41 4.23 8.63
N ALA A 99 -10.18 4.66 7.39
CA ALA A 99 -10.89 5.80 6.79
C ALA A 99 -12.42 5.62 6.76
N GLU A 100 -12.87 4.37 6.70
CA GLU A 100 -14.29 3.99 6.61
C GLU A 100 -14.89 3.54 7.93
N VAL A 101 -14.06 3.45 8.97
CA VAL A 101 -14.48 3.25 10.36
C VAL A 101 -14.93 4.58 10.98
N GLU A 102 -15.07 5.65 10.18
CA GLU A 102 -15.26 7.04 10.58
C GLU A 102 -16.23 7.18 11.76
N SER A 103 -15.65 7.32 12.95
CA SER A 103 -16.36 7.67 14.17
C SER A 103 -16.29 9.18 14.36
N LYS A 104 -17.44 9.80 14.67
CA LYS A 104 -17.49 11.20 15.08
C LYS A 104 -16.86 11.43 16.46
N HIS A 105 -16.63 10.34 17.20
CA HIS A 105 -16.13 10.35 18.57
C HIS A 105 -14.73 9.76 18.63
N PHE A 106 -13.95 10.21 19.60
CA PHE A 106 -12.70 9.57 19.93
C PHE A 106 -12.95 8.16 20.47
N CYS A 107 -12.09 7.21 20.12
CA CYS A 107 -12.19 5.82 20.56
C CYS A 107 -10.80 5.25 20.89
N PRO A 108 -10.71 4.28 21.82
CA PRO A 108 -9.50 3.51 22.05
C PRO A 108 -8.97 2.86 20.76
N LEU A 109 -7.66 2.60 20.71
CA LEU A 109 -7.02 2.00 19.55
C LEU A 109 -7.54 0.58 19.29
N GLU A 110 -7.78 -0.18 20.35
CA GLU A 110 -8.32 -1.54 20.31
C GLU A 110 -9.69 -1.55 19.63
N ASP A 111 -10.60 -0.67 20.08
CA ASP A 111 -11.94 -0.53 19.50
C ASP A 111 -11.88 -0.10 18.02
N LEU A 112 -10.99 0.83 17.68
CA LEU A 112 -10.76 1.26 16.30
C LEU A 112 -10.26 0.09 15.43
N ALA A 113 -9.36 -0.73 15.97
CA ALA A 113 -8.77 -1.86 15.26
C ALA A 113 -9.78 -3.01 15.04
N GLU A 114 -10.60 -3.31 16.05
CA GLU A 114 -11.68 -4.29 15.95
C GLU A 114 -12.74 -3.84 14.94
N ALA A 115 -13.19 -2.59 15.03
CA ALA A 115 -14.16 -2.04 14.08
C ALA A 115 -13.62 -2.03 12.64
N ALA A 116 -12.32 -1.76 12.43
CA ALA A 116 -11.68 -1.91 11.14
C ALA A 116 -11.71 -3.37 10.65
N ALA A 117 -11.35 -4.32 11.51
CA ALA A 117 -11.34 -5.73 11.16
C ALA A 117 -12.74 -6.23 10.73
N ASP A 118 -13.77 -5.88 11.49
CA ASP A 118 -15.16 -6.23 11.21
C ASP A 118 -15.67 -5.63 9.89
N LEU A 119 -15.36 -4.34 9.65
CA LEU A 119 -15.73 -3.66 8.41
C LEU A 119 -15.16 -4.37 7.18
N HIS A 120 -13.86 -4.67 7.20
CA HIS A 120 -13.19 -5.32 6.07
C HIS A 120 -13.59 -6.80 5.93
N ALA A 121 -13.91 -7.47 7.04
CA ALA A 121 -14.45 -8.84 7.01
C ALA A 121 -15.82 -8.86 6.33
N GLY A 122 -16.74 -7.96 6.73
CA GLY A 122 -18.05 -7.82 6.12
C GLY A 122 -17.99 -7.52 4.62
N ARG A 123 -17.07 -6.64 4.19
CA ARG A 123 -16.82 -6.35 2.77
C ARG A 123 -16.37 -7.57 1.99
N ARG A 124 -15.42 -8.31 2.55
CA ARG A 124 -14.89 -9.50 1.89
C ARG A 124 -15.94 -10.59 1.78
N ALA A 125 -16.76 -10.79 2.81
CA ALA A 125 -17.90 -11.68 2.76
C ALA A 125 -18.88 -11.28 1.64
N GLN A 126 -19.19 -9.99 1.45
CA GLN A 126 -20.05 -9.51 0.37
C GLN A 126 -19.48 -9.75 -1.04
N ILE A 127 -18.15 -9.71 -1.19
CA ILE A 127 -17.48 -9.99 -2.47
C ILE A 127 -17.49 -11.50 -2.74
N LEU A 128 -17.11 -12.32 -1.76
CA LEU A 128 -17.02 -13.78 -1.90
C LEU A 128 -18.38 -14.47 -2.01
N ALA A 129 -19.42 -13.93 -1.36
CA ALA A 129 -20.79 -14.41 -1.49
C ALA A 129 -21.31 -14.37 -2.95
N LYS A 130 -20.66 -13.61 -3.84
CA LYS A 130 -20.98 -13.58 -5.27
C LYS A 130 -20.33 -14.72 -6.07
N ASP A 131 -19.30 -15.39 -5.54
CA ASP A 131 -18.40 -16.27 -6.31
C ASP A 131 -18.20 -17.72 -5.77
N LEU A 132 -18.82 -18.13 -4.65
CA LEU A 132 -18.94 -19.51 -4.04
C LEU A 132 -18.19 -19.80 -2.71
N ASP A 133 -18.81 -20.75 -1.96
CA ASP A 133 -18.48 -21.52 -0.74
C ASP A 133 -18.18 -20.78 0.59
N PRO A 134 -19.12 -20.78 1.58
CA PRO A 134 -19.00 -20.10 2.88
C PRO A 134 -17.96 -20.69 3.86
N GLN A 135 -17.11 -21.64 3.46
CA GLN A 135 -16.15 -22.30 4.37
C GLN A 135 -14.76 -21.65 4.44
N HIS A 136 -14.47 -20.63 3.63
CA HIS A 136 -13.20 -19.92 3.69
C HIS A 136 -13.25 -18.70 4.62
N SER A 137 -13.08 -18.96 5.92
CA SER A 137 -12.86 -17.99 7.01
C SER A 137 -12.77 -16.52 6.56
N ASP A 138 -13.87 -15.82 6.80
CA ASP A 138 -14.18 -14.43 6.46
C ASP A 138 -13.32 -13.38 7.18
N LEU A 139 -12.26 -13.80 7.86
CA LEU A 139 -11.53 -12.96 8.79
C LEU A 139 -10.31 -12.30 8.12
N TRP A 140 -10.02 -11.09 8.59
CA TRP A 140 -8.74 -10.41 8.42
C TRP A 140 -7.94 -10.50 9.72
N PRO A 141 -7.32 -11.66 10.01
CA PRO A 141 -6.70 -11.93 11.31
C PRO A 141 -5.52 -10.99 11.62
N ASP A 142 -4.99 -10.31 10.60
CA ASP A 142 -3.81 -9.47 10.71
C ASP A 142 -4.12 -7.98 10.89
N ILE A 143 -5.38 -7.52 10.75
CA ILE A 143 -5.72 -6.09 10.93
C ILE A 143 -5.48 -5.64 12.37
N VAL A 144 -6.05 -6.36 13.35
CA VAL A 144 -5.89 -5.99 14.76
C VAL A 144 -4.42 -6.07 15.20
N PRO A 145 -3.69 -7.17 14.97
CA PRO A 145 -2.27 -7.24 15.33
C PRO A 145 -1.41 -6.19 14.62
N PHE A 146 -1.77 -5.77 13.41
CA PHE A 146 -1.07 -4.71 12.69
C PHE A 146 -1.29 -3.34 13.31
N LEU A 147 -2.56 -2.97 13.58
CA LEU A 147 -2.88 -1.65 14.13
C LEU A 147 -2.37 -1.45 15.56
N LEU A 148 -2.24 -2.52 16.34
CA LEU A 148 -1.71 -2.50 17.71
C LEU A 148 -0.18 -2.48 17.80
N GLN A 149 0.54 -2.32 16.69
CA GLN A 149 1.99 -2.18 16.73
C GLN A 149 2.38 -0.76 17.18
N ASP A 150 3.34 -0.64 18.10
CA ASP A 150 3.78 0.66 18.67
C ASP A 150 4.15 1.69 17.60
N TRP A 151 4.84 1.26 16.54
CA TRP A 151 5.25 2.17 15.48
C TRP A 151 4.08 2.63 14.61
N VAL A 152 3.00 1.84 14.50
CA VAL A 152 1.78 2.23 13.77
C VAL A 152 1.06 3.36 14.49
N ALA A 153 1.17 3.47 15.82
CA ALA A 153 0.65 4.61 16.58
C ALA A 153 1.20 5.94 16.07
N SER A 154 2.50 6.02 15.74
CA SER A 154 3.11 7.22 15.14
C SER A 154 2.52 7.58 13.77
N HIS A 155 2.06 6.58 13.01
CA HIS A 155 1.37 6.81 11.74
C HIS A 155 -0.10 7.17 11.93
N LEU A 156 -0.73 6.69 12.99
CA LEU A 156 -2.08 7.10 13.39
C LEU A 156 -2.12 8.58 13.77
N GLU A 157 -1.12 9.12 14.47
CA GLU A 157 -1.04 10.55 14.79
C GLU A 157 -0.99 11.47 13.55
N ARG A 158 -0.49 10.95 12.42
CA ARG A 158 -0.45 11.64 11.12
C ARG A 158 -1.83 11.73 10.46
N VAL A 159 -2.80 10.93 10.87
CA VAL A 159 -4.14 10.85 10.24
C VAL A 159 -5.29 11.08 11.22
N CYS A 160 -5.04 10.94 12.52
CA CYS A 160 -6.02 11.10 13.59
C CYS A 160 -5.68 12.31 14.47
N ASP A 161 -6.70 12.92 15.03
CA ASP A 161 -6.56 13.64 16.28
C ASP A 161 -6.40 12.64 17.42
N THR A 162 -5.57 12.98 18.39
CA THR A 162 -5.30 12.18 19.58
C THR A 162 -5.64 12.98 20.83
N GLN A 163 -6.16 12.31 21.85
CA GLN A 163 -6.37 12.86 23.18
C GLN A 163 -5.96 11.82 24.21
N ASP A 164 -5.41 12.26 25.35
CA ASP A 164 -5.23 11.39 26.50
C ASP A 164 -6.59 11.24 27.20
N ASP A 165 -6.99 10.01 27.50
CA ASP A 165 -8.16 9.74 28.35
C ASP A 165 -7.71 9.23 29.72
N PRO A 166 -7.78 10.07 30.78
CA PRO A 166 -7.39 9.68 32.13
C PRO A 166 -8.23 8.53 32.71
N SER A 167 -9.42 8.27 32.18
CA SER A 167 -10.35 7.25 32.67
C SER A 167 -9.87 5.84 32.35
N ILE A 168 -9.25 5.68 31.17
CA ILE A 168 -8.70 4.40 30.67
C ILE A 168 -7.17 4.38 30.71
N GLY A 169 -6.52 5.53 30.90
CA GLY A 169 -5.06 5.63 30.96
C GLY A 169 -4.37 5.40 29.62
N SER A 170 -5.07 5.63 28.51
CA SER A 170 -4.57 5.43 27.14
C SER A 170 -4.98 6.57 26.21
N VAL A 171 -4.35 6.60 25.04
CA VAL A 171 -4.65 7.58 23.99
C VAL A 171 -5.87 7.12 23.21
N ILE A 172 -6.80 8.04 22.99
CA ILE A 172 -7.99 7.85 22.16
C ILE A 172 -7.81 8.59 20.82
N TYR A 173 -8.33 7.99 19.75
CA TYR A 173 -8.10 8.39 18.37
C TYR A 173 -9.40 8.77 17.69
N ARG A 174 -9.35 9.79 16.84
CA ARG A 174 -10.43 10.16 15.90
C ARG A 174 -9.82 10.55 14.57
N LEU A 175 -10.29 9.97 13.46
CA LEU A 175 -9.81 10.32 12.13
C LEU A 175 -9.99 11.84 11.86
N ASN A 176 -8.92 12.47 11.36
CA ASN A 176 -8.91 13.88 10.97
C ASN A 176 -8.61 14.01 9.46
N TRP A 177 -9.63 14.40 8.71
CA TRP A 177 -9.54 14.56 7.26
C TRP A 177 -8.62 15.69 6.79
N GLU A 178 -8.46 16.74 7.59
CA GLU A 178 -7.52 17.84 7.28
C GLU A 178 -6.10 17.29 7.27
N LYS A 179 -5.70 16.55 8.32
CA LYS A 179 -4.40 15.88 8.39
C LYS A 179 -4.17 14.90 7.23
N VAL A 180 -5.19 14.09 6.89
CA VAL A 180 -5.11 13.16 5.75
C VAL A 180 -4.85 13.92 4.45
N PHE A 181 -5.57 15.02 4.19
CA PHE A 181 -5.39 15.79 2.95
C PHE A 181 -4.09 16.59 2.91
N ASP A 182 -3.65 17.12 4.05
CA ASP A 182 -2.35 17.78 4.16
C ASP A 182 -1.21 16.81 3.87
N GLU A 183 -1.31 15.58 4.39
CA GLU A 183 -0.32 14.55 4.10
C GLU A 183 -0.35 14.13 2.62
N LEU A 184 -1.53 13.93 2.02
CA LEU A 184 -1.63 13.65 0.58
C LEU A 184 -1.04 14.79 -0.26
N GLN A 185 -1.28 16.04 0.13
CA GLN A 185 -0.71 17.22 -0.53
C GLN A 185 0.81 17.29 -0.38
N ALA A 186 1.35 16.98 0.81
CA ALA A 186 2.78 16.89 1.04
C ALA A 186 3.42 15.79 0.18
N LYS A 187 2.79 14.61 0.08
CA LYS A 187 3.24 13.52 -0.81
C LYS A 187 3.24 13.94 -2.28
N LEU A 188 2.19 14.65 -2.73
CA LEU A 188 2.10 15.17 -4.08
C LEU A 188 3.24 16.15 -4.36
N ALA A 189 3.46 17.11 -3.46
CA ALA A 189 4.55 18.08 -3.57
C ALA A 189 5.94 17.40 -3.61
N ARG A 190 6.16 16.34 -2.81
CA ARG A 190 7.40 15.55 -2.88
C ARG A 190 7.58 14.87 -4.22
N LEU A 191 6.54 14.22 -4.75
CA LEU A 191 6.62 13.55 -6.05
C LEU A 191 6.86 14.51 -7.21
N THR A 192 6.34 15.74 -7.15
CA THR A 192 6.55 16.76 -8.20
C THR A 192 7.88 17.51 -8.06
N SER A 193 8.42 17.63 -6.85
CA SER A 193 9.71 18.30 -6.60
C SER A 193 10.93 17.40 -6.77
N CYS A 194 10.74 16.07 -6.74
CA CYS A 194 11.85 15.14 -6.80
C CYS A 194 12.37 14.97 -8.23
N SER A 195 13.69 14.83 -8.39
CA SER A 195 14.36 14.47 -9.65
C SER A 195 14.10 13.02 -10.08
N LEU A 196 12.97 12.43 -9.66
CA LEU A 196 12.54 11.07 -9.98
C LEU A 196 12.44 10.83 -11.48
N LEU A 197 12.15 11.88 -12.26
CA LEU A 197 12.11 11.78 -13.72
C LEU A 197 13.49 11.59 -14.34
N ASP A 198 14.50 12.22 -13.75
CA ASP A 198 15.89 12.12 -14.21
C ASP A 198 16.48 10.76 -13.80
N SER A 199 16.08 10.27 -12.63
CA SER A 199 16.55 8.98 -12.10
C SER A 199 15.77 7.78 -12.63
N ALA A 200 14.56 7.97 -13.15
CA ALA A 200 13.72 6.92 -13.73
C ALA A 200 13.07 7.34 -15.07
N PRO A 201 13.87 7.65 -16.10
CA PRO A 201 13.37 8.22 -17.35
C PRO A 201 12.49 7.26 -18.15
N GLU A 202 12.70 5.95 -18.02
CA GLU A 202 11.98 4.92 -18.79
C GLU A 202 10.71 4.41 -18.11
N THR A 203 10.50 4.72 -16.83
CA THR A 203 9.28 4.37 -16.09
C THR A 203 8.41 5.60 -15.88
N ILE A 204 8.66 6.39 -14.84
CA ILE A 204 7.87 7.58 -14.50
C ILE A 204 8.04 8.64 -15.57
N GLY A 205 9.27 8.86 -16.08
CA GLY A 205 9.52 9.80 -17.17
C GLY A 205 8.71 9.48 -18.43
N ARG A 206 8.58 8.20 -18.77
CA ARG A 206 7.75 7.75 -19.90
C ARG A 206 6.26 8.04 -19.66
N GLN A 207 5.77 7.90 -18.44
CA GLN A 207 4.38 8.24 -18.12
C GLN A 207 4.12 9.74 -18.26
N VAL A 208 5.04 10.59 -17.83
CA VAL A 208 4.93 12.05 -18.02
C VAL A 208 4.91 12.40 -19.50
N ARG A 209 5.83 11.85 -20.29
CA ARG A 209 5.87 12.07 -21.75
C ARG A 209 4.56 11.71 -22.46
N LYS A 210 3.87 10.66 -22.01
CA LYS A 210 2.56 10.25 -22.55
C LYS A 210 1.43 11.23 -22.25
N LYS A 211 1.56 12.04 -21.19
CA LYS A 211 0.55 13.03 -20.80
C LYS A 211 0.75 14.37 -21.49
N VAL A 212 1.92 14.61 -22.07
CA VAL A 212 2.25 15.81 -22.85
C VAL A 212 1.78 15.62 -24.30
N ALA A 213 1.08 16.60 -24.87
CA ALA A 213 0.52 16.53 -26.22
C ALA A 213 1.60 16.43 -27.31
N ASN A 214 2.69 17.22 -27.19
CA ASN A 214 3.85 17.13 -28.07
C ASN A 214 5.14 17.39 -27.29
N VAL A 215 5.92 16.33 -27.07
CA VAL A 215 7.18 16.35 -26.30
C VAL A 215 8.20 17.36 -26.84
N HIS A 216 8.20 17.65 -28.15
CA HIS A 216 9.18 18.54 -28.77
C HIS A 216 8.84 20.03 -28.68
N THR A 217 7.57 20.38 -28.46
CA THR A 217 7.10 21.77 -28.45
C THR A 217 6.46 22.18 -27.13
N ALA A 218 6.38 21.26 -26.17
CA ALA A 218 5.74 21.51 -24.89
C ALA A 218 6.48 22.55 -24.06
N THR A 219 5.71 23.49 -23.54
CA THR A 219 6.14 24.52 -22.61
C THR A 219 6.46 23.92 -21.24
N GLN A 220 7.26 24.65 -20.44
CA GLN A 220 7.57 24.22 -19.07
C GLN A 220 6.32 24.02 -18.20
N SER A 221 5.27 24.83 -18.41
CA SER A 221 3.99 24.70 -17.70
C SER A 221 3.28 23.39 -18.04
N GLU A 222 3.26 22.98 -19.31
CA GLU A 222 2.66 21.71 -19.72
C GLU A 222 3.41 20.51 -19.15
N TRP A 223 4.75 20.59 -19.06
CA TRP A 223 5.55 19.58 -18.38
C TRP A 223 5.22 19.49 -16.89
N GLN A 224 5.13 20.62 -16.19
CA GLN A 224 4.78 20.65 -14.76
C GLN A 224 3.37 20.12 -14.50
N GLU A 225 2.41 20.44 -15.37
CA GLU A 225 1.04 19.89 -15.29
C GLU A 225 1.04 18.37 -15.50
N ALA A 226 1.74 17.87 -16.53
CA ALA A 226 1.87 16.45 -16.79
C ALA A 226 2.54 15.69 -15.62
N GLN A 227 3.59 16.28 -15.03
CA GLN A 227 4.25 15.74 -13.84
C GLN A 227 3.30 15.66 -12.65
N THR A 228 2.56 16.75 -12.39
CA THR A 228 1.57 16.81 -11.32
C THR A 228 0.49 15.75 -11.51
N GLN A 229 0.01 15.56 -12.75
CA GLN A 229 -0.98 14.53 -13.06
C GLN A 229 -0.44 13.12 -12.85
N VAL A 230 0.80 12.81 -13.25
CA VAL A 230 1.40 11.48 -13.01
C VAL A 230 1.62 11.23 -11.53
N ALA A 231 2.09 12.23 -10.77
CA ALA A 231 2.25 12.14 -9.33
C ALA A 231 0.91 11.88 -8.64
N TYR A 232 -0.14 12.57 -9.09
CA TYR A 232 -1.51 12.36 -8.60
C TYR A 232 -2.04 10.97 -8.93
N ASP A 233 -1.88 10.50 -10.18
CA ASP A 233 -2.26 9.15 -10.62
C ASP A 233 -1.53 8.07 -9.79
N THR A 234 -0.26 8.34 -9.41
CA THR A 234 0.55 7.45 -8.56
C THR A 234 -0.01 7.34 -7.15
N ILE A 235 -0.32 8.48 -6.50
CA ILE A 235 -0.95 8.51 -5.17
C ILE A 235 -2.32 7.83 -5.20
N GLN A 236 -3.11 8.10 -6.25
CA GLN A 236 -4.41 7.46 -6.44
C GLN A 236 -4.33 5.95 -6.47
N GLY A 237 -3.25 5.36 -6.97
CA GLY A 237 -3.01 3.91 -6.95
C GLY A 237 -3.14 3.29 -5.56
N TYR A 238 -2.90 4.06 -4.49
CA TYR A 238 -2.87 3.60 -3.09
C TYR A 238 -3.93 4.25 -2.20
N VAL A 239 -4.92 4.91 -2.79
CA VAL A 239 -5.99 5.58 -2.03
C VAL A 239 -7.35 5.18 -2.62
N ALA A 240 -8.32 4.91 -1.75
CA ALA A 240 -9.67 4.59 -2.18
C ALA A 240 -10.26 5.72 -3.05
N PRO A 241 -11.04 5.41 -4.12
CA PRO A 241 -11.52 6.42 -5.05
C PRO A 241 -12.29 7.57 -4.40
N TRP A 242 -13.13 7.27 -3.40
CA TRP A 242 -13.96 8.25 -2.69
C TRP A 242 -13.13 9.22 -1.83
N ILE A 243 -12.01 8.76 -1.25
CA ILE A 243 -11.07 9.63 -0.52
C ILE A 243 -10.44 10.61 -1.49
N THR A 244 -10.07 10.14 -2.68
CA THR A 244 -9.46 11.02 -3.67
C THR A 244 -10.45 12.06 -4.20
N GLU A 245 -11.71 11.67 -4.41
CA GLU A 245 -12.77 12.62 -4.78
C GLU A 245 -12.96 13.69 -3.71
N ARG A 246 -13.01 13.29 -2.43
CA ARG A 246 -13.09 14.21 -1.29
C ARG A 246 -11.90 15.17 -1.26
N TRP A 247 -10.68 14.65 -1.41
CA TRP A 247 -9.45 15.45 -1.46
C TRP A 247 -9.47 16.49 -2.58
N ARG A 248 -9.90 16.10 -3.79
CA ARG A 248 -10.02 16.98 -4.95
C ARG A 248 -11.05 18.10 -4.74
N ASN A 249 -12.12 17.84 -4.00
CA ASN A 249 -13.15 18.84 -3.73
C ASN A 249 -12.69 19.89 -2.70
N THR A 250 -11.83 19.48 -1.75
CA THR A 250 -11.21 20.38 -0.78
C THR A 250 -10.25 21.36 -1.45
N THR A 251 -9.41 20.89 -2.37
CA THR A 251 -8.45 21.77 -3.08
C THR A 251 -9.16 22.82 -3.93
N LYS A 252 -10.19 22.44 -4.69
CA LYS A 252 -11.02 23.38 -5.47
C LYS A 252 -11.72 24.43 -4.61
N SER A 253 -12.17 24.06 -3.41
CA SER A 253 -12.82 24.99 -2.48
C SER A 253 -11.83 26.01 -1.94
N SER A 254 -10.60 25.59 -1.62
CA SER A 254 -9.55 26.49 -1.13
C SER A 254 -9.10 27.53 -2.17
N GLU A 255 -9.12 27.19 -3.46
CA GLU A 255 -8.77 28.10 -4.56
C GLU A 255 -9.84 29.16 -4.80
N LYS A 256 -11.12 28.81 -4.61
CA LYS A 256 -12.24 29.76 -4.76
C LYS A 256 -12.30 30.82 -3.67
N ILE A 257 -11.81 30.51 -2.46
CA ILE A 257 -11.80 31.46 -1.33
C ILE A 257 -10.66 32.49 -1.47
N LYS A 258 -9.63 32.18 -2.26
CA LYS A 258 -8.45 33.06 -2.48
C LYS A 258 -8.58 33.97 -3.71
N ARG A 259 -9.67 33.87 -4.47
CA ARG A 259 -9.97 34.74 -5.62
C ARG A 259 -11.12 35.68 -5.28
#